data_AF-A0AA48REB5-F1
#
_entry.id   AF-A0AA48REB5-F1
#
_cell.length_a   1.000
_cell.length_b   1.000
_cell.length_c   1.000
_cell.angle_alpha   90.00
_cell.angle_beta   90.00
_cell.angle_gamma   90.00
#
_symmetry.space_group_name_H-M   'P 1'
#
loop_
_entity.id
_entity.type
_entity.pdbx_description
1 polymer ?
#
loop_
_entity_poly.entity_id
_entity_poly.type
_entity_poly.pdbx_seq_one_letter_code
_entity_poly.pdbx_strand_id
1 'polypeptide(L)'
;MHIFIRLSALLAFIVAAPAFAAGTATQREACEDDAYRFCQAQVPDAIAIEKCLRANAASVSGACRAELGIASPASEKKRRK
;
A
#
# COMPACT_ATOMS: atom_id res chain seq x y z
N MET A 1 -39.76 16.48 31.05
CA MET A 1 -38.72 15.45 30.84
C MET A 1 -38.81 14.77 29.46
N HIS A 2 -39.15 15.51 28.39
CA HIS A 2 -39.17 14.98 27.01
C HIS A 2 -38.40 15.86 26.01
N ILE A 3 -37.97 17.06 26.44
CA ILE A 3 -37.16 18.00 25.64
C ILE A 3 -35.71 17.50 25.50
N PHE A 4 -35.15 16.90 26.56
CA PHE A 4 -33.81 16.30 26.52
C PHE A 4 -33.73 15.04 25.66
N ILE A 5 -34.85 14.36 25.40
CA ILE A 5 -34.90 13.14 24.57
C ILE A 5 -34.92 13.49 23.07
N ARG A 6 -35.46 14.67 22.71
CA ARG A 6 -35.54 15.15 21.31
C ARG A 6 -34.23 15.74 20.80
N LEU A 7 -33.42 16.34 21.67
CA LEU A 7 -32.09 16.89 21.33
C LEU A 7 -31.04 15.81 21.00
N SER A 8 -31.23 14.59 21.52
CA SER A 8 -30.28 13.48 21.34
C SER A 8 -30.40 12.74 20.01
N ALA A 9 -31.40 13.06 19.18
CA ALA A 9 -31.74 12.26 18.00
C ALA A 9 -31.05 12.68 16.69
N LEU A 10 -30.15 13.68 16.70
CA LEU A 10 -29.65 14.31 15.45
C LEU A 10 -28.14 14.27 15.21
N LEU A 11 -27.30 13.73 16.11
CA LEU A 11 -25.84 13.78 15.92
C LEU A 11 -25.13 12.43 16.17
N ALA A 12 -25.44 11.42 15.35
CA ALA A 12 -24.57 10.25 15.25
C ALA A 12 -24.58 9.65 13.85
N PHE A 13 -24.23 10.44 12.84
CA PHE A 13 -23.78 9.93 11.54
C PHE A 13 -22.26 10.16 11.45
N ILE A 14 -21.50 9.40 12.23
CA ILE A 14 -20.04 9.40 12.11
C ILE A 14 -19.71 8.55 10.88
N VAL A 15 -19.29 9.24 9.82
CA VAL A 15 -18.76 8.71 8.56
C VAL A 15 -17.67 7.67 8.86
N ALA A 16 -17.89 6.44 8.39
CA ALA A 16 -16.84 5.43 8.29
C ALA A 16 -15.90 5.81 7.13
N ALA A 17 -14.73 6.38 7.43
CA ALA A 17 -13.67 6.54 6.44
C ALA A 17 -12.94 5.20 6.27
N PRO A 18 -12.88 4.58 5.07
CA PRO A 18 -12.03 3.44 4.86
C PRO A 18 -10.59 3.96 4.72
N ALA A 19 -9.81 3.90 5.81
CA ALA A 19 -8.38 4.14 5.77
C ALA A 19 -7.64 2.87 5.32
N PHE A 20 -7.88 2.44 4.07
CA PHE A 20 -7.14 1.32 3.48
C PHE A 20 -6.33 1.83 2.28
N ALA A 21 -5.23 2.52 2.60
CA ALA A 21 -4.18 2.88 1.65
C ALA A 21 -2.88 2.09 1.91
N ALA A 22 -2.96 0.96 2.60
CA ALA A 22 -1.95 -0.08 2.47
C ALA A 22 -2.17 -0.71 1.10
N GLY A 23 -1.16 -0.73 0.24
CA GLY A 23 -1.24 -1.28 -1.12
C GLY A 23 -1.93 -2.64 -1.20
N THR A 24 -2.37 -3.03 -2.40
CA THR A 24 -3.06 -4.31 -2.62
C THR A 24 -2.21 -5.47 -2.11
N ALA A 25 -2.86 -6.54 -1.63
CA ALA A 25 -2.14 -7.74 -1.19
C ALA A 25 -1.21 -8.28 -2.28
N THR A 26 -1.65 -8.19 -3.55
CA THR A 26 -0.86 -8.52 -4.74
C THR A 26 0.38 -7.65 -4.90
N GLN A 27 0.29 -6.33 -4.69
CA GLN A 27 1.45 -5.44 -4.74
C GLN A 27 2.45 -5.82 -3.64
N ARG A 28 1.96 -6.14 -2.45
CA ARG A 28 2.81 -6.51 -1.32
C ARG A 28 3.58 -7.80 -1.61
N GLU A 29 2.93 -8.85 -2.11
CA GLU A 29 3.63 -10.09 -2.51
C GLU A 29 4.66 -9.85 -3.62
N ALA A 30 4.32 -9.05 -4.64
CA ALA A 30 5.21 -8.77 -5.76
C ALA A 30 6.47 -7.98 -5.33
N CYS A 31 6.32 -7.10 -4.33
CA CYS A 31 7.37 -6.22 -3.83
C CYS A 31 8.04 -6.71 -2.55
N GLU A 32 7.61 -7.83 -1.94
CA GLU A 32 8.08 -8.28 -0.64
C GLU A 32 9.59 -8.60 -0.64
N ASP A 33 10.05 -9.37 -1.62
CA ASP A 33 11.48 -9.71 -1.76
C ASP A 33 12.34 -8.46 -2.01
N ASP A 34 11.87 -7.55 -2.87
CA ASP A 34 12.55 -6.28 -3.14
C ASP A 34 12.58 -5.39 -1.88
N ALA A 35 11.50 -5.36 -1.10
CA ALA A 35 11.42 -4.60 0.14
C ALA A 35 12.42 -5.12 1.18
N TYR A 36 12.53 -6.44 1.37
CA TYR A 36 13.53 -6.99 2.29
C TYR A 36 14.96 -6.79 1.81
N ARG A 37 15.18 -6.78 0.50
CA ARG A 37 16.54 -6.66 -0.07
C ARG A 37 17.04 -5.21 -0.10
N PHE A 38 16.18 -4.26 -0.43
CA PHE A 38 16.56 -2.85 -0.63
C PHE A 38 16.04 -1.91 0.47
N CYS A 39 14.93 -2.26 1.14
CA CYS A 39 14.18 -1.38 2.03
C CYS A 39 13.91 -2.01 3.40
N GLN A 40 14.84 -2.84 3.90
CA GLN A 40 14.67 -3.56 5.17
C GLN A 40 14.49 -2.61 6.36
N ALA A 41 15.14 -1.45 6.34
CA ALA A 41 15.08 -0.45 7.40
C ALA A 41 13.68 0.19 7.55
N GLN A 42 12.82 0.02 6.55
CA GLN A 42 11.48 0.60 6.48
C GLN A 42 10.41 -0.40 6.93
N VAL A 43 10.74 -1.68 7.13
CA VAL A 43 9.81 -2.69 7.66
C VAL A 43 9.45 -2.36 9.12
N PRO A 44 8.17 -2.37 9.53
CA PRO A 44 6.97 -2.82 8.80
C PRO A 44 6.12 -1.71 8.16
N ASP A 45 6.65 -0.49 8.00
CA ASP A 45 5.90 0.67 7.50
C ASP A 45 5.69 0.61 5.98
N ALA A 46 4.48 0.24 5.57
CA ALA A 46 4.14 0.04 4.15
C ALA A 46 4.35 1.31 3.30
N ILE A 47 4.10 2.50 3.86
CA ILE A 47 4.25 3.77 3.13
C ILE A 47 5.73 4.11 2.94
N ALA A 48 6.55 3.89 3.97
CA ALA A 48 7.99 4.07 3.88
C ALA A 48 8.63 3.07 2.91
N ILE A 49 8.16 1.82 2.89
CA ILE A 49 8.58 0.79 1.94
C ILE A 49 8.24 1.22 0.51
N GLU A 50 7.00 1.66 0.23
CA GLU A 50 6.61 2.11 -1.11
C GLU A 50 7.49 3.27 -1.61
N LYS A 51 7.75 4.26 -0.75
CA LYS A 51 8.64 5.38 -1.07
C LYS A 51 10.07 4.90 -1.38
N CYS A 52 10.60 3.98 -0.58
CA CYS A 52 11.91 3.41 -0.80
C CYS A 52 11.99 2.61 -2.11
N LEU A 53 10.97 1.82 -2.43
CA LEU A 53 10.89 1.06 -3.68
C LEU A 53 10.79 1.99 -4.90
N ARG A 54 10.00 3.07 -4.81
CA ARG A 54 9.95 4.10 -5.87
C ARG A 54 11.30 4.79 -6.06
N ALA A 55 12.02 5.10 -5.00
CA ALA A 55 13.37 5.67 -5.09
C ALA A 55 14.38 4.69 -5.73
N ASN A 56 14.19 3.39 -5.52
CA ASN A 56 15.03 2.32 -6.07
C ASN A 56 14.45 1.67 -7.33
N ALA A 57 13.55 2.34 -8.05
CA ALA A 57 12.82 1.75 -9.17
C ALA A 57 13.73 1.09 -10.23
N ALA A 58 14.92 1.63 -10.48
CA ALA A 58 15.88 1.06 -11.42
C ALA A 58 16.47 -0.29 -10.97
N SER A 59 16.48 -0.57 -9.67
CA SER A 59 17.12 -1.74 -9.05
C SER A 59 16.15 -2.82 -8.58
N VAL A 60 14.87 -2.48 -8.39
CA VAL A 60 13.83 -3.44 -7.99
C VAL A 60 13.32 -4.26 -9.19
N SER A 61 12.66 -5.40 -8.88
CA SER A 61 12.14 -6.32 -9.88
C SER A 61 11.15 -5.66 -10.86
N GLY A 62 11.04 -6.25 -12.05
CA GLY A 62 10.11 -5.78 -13.06
C GLY A 62 8.64 -5.87 -12.61
N ALA A 63 8.31 -6.92 -11.85
CA ALA A 63 6.99 -7.16 -11.29
C ALA A 63 6.61 -6.09 -10.26
N CYS A 64 7.49 -5.80 -9.28
CA CYS A 64 7.22 -4.77 -8.29
C CYS A 64 7.01 -3.38 -8.93
N ARG A 65 7.82 -3.01 -9.92
CA ARG A 65 7.60 -1.75 -10.64
C ARG A 65 6.26 -1.69 -11.38
N ALA A 66 5.81 -2.79 -11.96
CA ALA A 66 4.52 -2.85 -12.65
C ALA A 66 3.38 -2.55 -11.66
N GLU A 67 3.43 -3.14 -10.47
CA GLU A 67 2.47 -2.90 -9.38
C GLU A 67 2.55 -1.47 -8.81
N LEU A 68 3.72 -0.81 -8.91
CA LEU A 68 3.91 0.58 -8.50
C LEU A 68 3.55 1.59 -9.62
N GLY A 69 3.21 1.11 -10.83
CA GLY A 69 2.93 1.96 -11.99
C GLY A 69 4.17 2.69 -12.55
N ILE A 70 5.37 2.19 -12.24
CA ILE A 70 6.62 2.75 -12.77
C ILE A 70 6.91 2.02 -14.08
N ALA A 71 6.92 2.73 -15.21
CA ALA A 71 7.12 2.12 -16.54
C ALA A 71 8.31 1.13 -16.51
N SER A 72 8.02 -0.17 -16.64
CA SER A 72 8.97 -1.23 -16.35
C SER A 72 9.05 -2.26 -17.46
N PRO A 73 10.11 -2.27 -18.29
CA PRO A 73 10.29 -3.26 -19.35
C PRO A 73 10.84 -4.62 -18.88
N ALA A 74 10.73 -4.99 -17.59
CA ALA A 74 11.57 -6.07 -17.01
C ALA A 74 10.84 -7.26 -16.35
N SER A 75 9.52 -7.43 -16.52
CA SER A 75 8.79 -8.57 -15.92
C SER A 75 8.82 -9.87 -16.77
N GLU A 76 9.59 -9.91 -17.86
CA GLU A 76 9.64 -11.05 -18.79
C GLU A 76 10.56 -12.21 -18.29
N LYS A 77 11.41 -11.98 -17.28
CA LYS A 77 12.52 -12.93 -16.99
C LYS A 77 12.21 -14.09 -16.04
N LYS A 78 11.06 -14.10 -15.33
CA LYS A 78 10.75 -15.13 -14.32
C LYS A 78 9.87 -16.30 -14.82
N ARG A 79 9.69 -16.45 -16.13
CA ARG A 79 8.99 -17.61 -16.74
C ARG A 79 9.91 -18.53 -17.55
N ARG A 80 11.20 -18.60 -17.20
CA ARG A 80 12.13 -19.64 -17.70
C ARG A 80 12.78 -20.39 -16.53
N LYS A 81 12.03 -21.28 -15.90
CA LYS A 81 12.52 -22.57 -15.44
C LYS A 81 11.37 -23.56 -15.33
#